data_AF-A0A7W0SWX3-F1
#
_entry.id   AF-A0A7W0SWX3-F1
#
_cell.length_a   1.000
_cell.length_b   1.000
_cell.length_c   1.000
_cell.angle_alpha   90.00
_cell.angle_beta   90.00
_cell.angle_gamma   90.00
#
_symmetry.space_group_name_H-M   'P 1'
#
loop_
_entity.id
_entity.type
_entity.pdbx_description
1 polymer ?
#
loop_
_entity_poly.entity_id
_entity_poly.type
_entity_poly.pdbx_seq_one_letter_code
_entity_poly.pdbx_strand_id
1 'polypeptide(L)'
;MKKIASDVGSELGRFGPAAGMVRIVDAWPGAVGPMIARNAWPARIARDGTLHVATSSSSWAFELAQLEADVLKRLRTAAGKDAPVKLRFAVGKLPELGPEDDDRGDRRAPPPGPEELRKAEELAAGISDDELRKVVAKAAAQSLSRSDDGRAF
;
A
#
# COMPACT_ATOMS: atom_id res chain seq x y z
N MET A 1 -20.03 3.12 -21.26
CA MET A 1 -19.75 3.05 -19.80
C MET A 1 -19.80 4.38 -19.03
N LYS A 2 -19.88 5.57 -19.66
CA LYS A 2 -19.86 6.88 -18.95
C LYS A 2 -21.13 7.27 -18.15
N LYS A 3 -22.30 6.68 -18.42
CA LYS A 3 -23.57 7.10 -17.77
C LYS A 3 -23.72 6.66 -16.31
N ILE A 4 -23.09 5.54 -15.95
CA ILE A 4 -23.29 4.93 -14.62
C ILE A 4 -22.62 5.78 -13.53
N ALA A 5 -21.44 6.33 -13.79
CA ALA A 5 -20.72 7.18 -12.84
C ALA A 5 -21.41 8.53 -12.58
N SER A 6 -22.04 9.14 -13.61
CA SER A 6 -22.75 10.41 -13.47
C SER A 6 -24.08 10.27 -12.73
N ASP A 7 -24.82 9.17 -12.97
CA ASP A 7 -26.09 8.90 -12.29
C ASP A 7 -25.87 8.60 -10.80
N VAL A 8 -24.80 7.87 -10.46
CA VAL A 8 -24.42 7.59 -9.07
C VAL A 8 -24.08 8.87 -8.31
N GLY A 9 -23.37 9.83 -8.91
CA GLY A 9 -23.03 11.10 -8.26
C GLY A 9 -24.25 11.96 -7.90
N SER A 10 -25.28 11.95 -8.74
CA SER A 10 -26.53 12.70 -8.53
C SER A 10 -27.42 12.05 -7.46
N GLU A 11 -27.53 10.72 -7.47
CA GLU A 11 -28.27 9.97 -6.45
C GLU A 11 -27.59 10.02 -5.09
N LEU A 12 -26.25 9.98 -5.05
CA LEU A 12 -25.49 10.08 -3.79
C LEU A 12 -25.69 11.42 -3.09
N GLY A 13 -25.84 12.52 -3.83
CA GLY A 13 -26.12 13.85 -3.27
C GLY A 13 -27.39 13.89 -2.41
N ARG A 14 -28.32 12.96 -2.62
CA ARG A 14 -29.55 12.80 -1.83
C ARG A 14 -29.31 12.20 -0.44
N PHE A 15 -28.16 11.57 -0.21
CA PHE A 15 -27.82 10.88 1.04
C PHE A 15 -26.97 11.71 2.04
N GLY A 16 -26.78 13.00 1.79
CA GLY A 16 -26.11 13.91 2.73
C GLY A 16 -24.61 13.61 2.89
N PRO A 17 -24.01 13.69 4.10
CA PRO A 17 -22.57 13.51 4.33
C PRO A 17 -21.96 12.22 3.76
N ALA A 18 -22.78 11.19 3.52
CA ALA A 18 -22.38 9.95 2.85
C ALA A 18 -21.91 10.19 1.41
N ALA A 19 -22.50 11.16 0.69
CA ALA A 19 -22.09 11.54 -0.67
C ALA A 19 -20.64 12.06 -0.72
N GLY A 20 -20.28 12.87 0.27
CA GLY A 20 -18.94 13.45 0.39
C GLY A 20 -17.88 12.38 0.67
N MET A 21 -18.22 11.39 1.49
CA MET A 21 -17.33 10.25 1.73
C MET A 21 -17.04 9.48 0.44
N VAL A 22 -18.05 9.20 -0.39
CA VAL A 22 -17.84 8.43 -1.63
C VAL A 22 -16.86 9.16 -2.56
N ARG A 23 -17.03 10.48 -2.76
CA ARG A 23 -16.11 11.24 -3.62
C ARG A 23 -14.68 11.28 -3.06
N ILE A 24 -14.53 11.40 -1.74
CA ILE A 24 -13.21 11.36 -1.09
C ILE A 24 -12.55 10.00 -1.29
N VAL A 25 -13.28 8.90 -1.07
CA VAL A 25 -12.77 7.54 -1.24
C VAL A 25 -12.34 7.28 -2.68
N ASP A 26 -13.16 7.70 -3.65
CA ASP A 26 -12.86 7.56 -5.09
C ASP A 26 -11.62 8.39 -5.49
N ALA A 27 -11.51 9.62 -5.00
CA ALA A 27 -10.39 10.51 -5.29
C ALA A 27 -9.09 10.16 -4.56
N TRP A 28 -9.15 9.37 -3.47
CA TRP A 28 -8.03 9.19 -2.56
C TRP A 28 -6.78 8.61 -3.24
N PRO A 29 -6.83 7.46 -3.96
CA PRO A 29 -5.63 6.90 -4.59
C PRO A 29 -4.96 7.85 -5.57
N GLY A 30 -5.74 8.62 -6.33
CA GLY A 30 -5.21 9.62 -7.26
C GLY A 30 -4.59 10.84 -6.55
N ALA A 31 -5.13 11.23 -5.40
CA ALA A 31 -4.60 12.36 -4.63
C ALA A 31 -3.30 12.01 -3.89
N VAL A 32 -3.22 10.83 -3.28
CA VAL A 32 -2.08 10.47 -2.41
C VAL A 32 -1.04 9.58 -3.11
N GLY A 33 -1.42 8.89 -4.18
CA GLY A 33 -0.58 7.91 -4.86
C GLY A 33 -0.59 6.52 -4.21
N PRO A 34 -0.06 5.50 -4.90
CA PRO A 34 -0.25 4.09 -4.54
C PRO A 34 0.36 3.72 -3.19
N MET A 35 1.54 4.26 -2.85
CA MET A 35 2.23 3.95 -1.59
C MET A 35 1.41 4.36 -0.37
N ILE A 36 0.84 5.57 -0.38
CA ILE A 36 0.00 6.06 0.70
C ILE A 36 -1.36 5.36 0.66
N ALA A 37 -1.96 5.16 -0.52
CA ALA A 37 -3.25 4.49 -0.64
C ALA A 37 -3.25 3.05 -0.07
N ARG A 38 -2.12 2.34 -0.18
CA ARG A 38 -1.93 1.01 0.43
C ARG A 38 -1.81 1.04 1.96
N ASN A 39 -1.32 2.15 2.53
CA ASN A 39 -1.00 2.26 3.94
C ASN A 39 -1.94 3.18 4.73
N ALA A 40 -2.84 3.89 4.05
CA ALA A 40 -3.75 4.83 4.66
C ALA A 40 -5.05 4.94 3.86
N TRP A 41 -6.18 4.90 4.55
CA TRP A 41 -7.50 4.92 3.92
C TRP A 41 -8.51 5.83 4.65
N PRO A 42 -9.35 6.60 3.91
CA PRO A 42 -10.45 7.37 4.49
C PRO A 42 -11.39 6.47 5.30
N ALA A 43 -11.54 6.75 6.59
CA ALA A 43 -12.34 5.91 7.50
C ALA A 43 -13.70 6.55 7.83
N ARG A 44 -13.71 7.84 8.21
CA ARG A 44 -14.93 8.57 8.54
C ARG A 44 -14.72 10.08 8.47
N ILE A 45 -15.80 10.83 8.21
CA ILE A 45 -15.82 12.28 8.35
C ILE A 45 -16.57 12.62 9.64
N ALA A 46 -15.92 13.38 10.52
CA ALA A 46 -16.55 13.91 11.72
C ALA A 46 -17.44 15.12 11.39
N ARG A 47 -18.33 15.50 12.31
CA ARG A 47 -19.30 16.59 12.11
C ARG A 47 -18.63 17.96 11.88
N ASP A 48 -17.41 18.13 12.35
CA ASP A 48 -16.57 19.33 12.15
C ASP A 48 -15.88 19.36 10.77
N GLY A 49 -16.11 18.35 9.93
CA GLY A 49 -15.47 18.23 8.62
C GLY A 49 -14.07 17.62 8.66
N THR A 50 -13.63 17.10 9.80
CA THR A 50 -12.36 16.38 9.91
C THR A 50 -12.47 14.99 9.28
N LEU A 51 -11.64 14.68 8.28
CA LEU A 51 -11.48 13.33 7.77
C LEU A 51 -10.52 12.55 8.65
N HIS A 52 -11.04 11.51 9.28
CA HIS A 52 -10.22 10.51 9.96
C HIS A 52 -9.75 9.48 8.93
N VAL A 53 -8.44 9.27 8.90
CA VAL A 53 -7.74 8.36 8.00
C VAL A 53 -7.15 7.25 8.86
N ALA A 54 -7.56 6.02 8.60
CA ALA A 54 -6.94 4.84 9.19
C ALA A 54 -5.58 4.62 8.53
N THR A 55 -4.55 4.25 9.29
CA THR A 55 -3.22 3.90 8.78
C THR A 55 -2.79 2.49 9.20
N SER A 56 -1.87 1.89 8.45
CA SER A 56 -1.31 0.56 8.74
C SER A 56 -0.41 0.55 9.98
N SER A 57 0.24 1.68 10.29
CA SER A 57 1.15 1.80 11.44
C SER A 57 1.19 3.23 12.01
N SER A 58 1.78 3.35 13.21
CA SER A 58 2.01 4.64 13.87
C SER A 58 3.04 5.50 13.14
N SER A 59 4.03 4.87 12.49
CA SER A 59 5.01 5.58 11.65
C SER A 59 4.31 6.25 10.47
N TRP A 60 3.42 5.53 9.77
CA TRP A 60 2.60 6.10 8.70
C TRP A 60 1.69 7.23 9.19
N ALA A 61 1.08 7.08 10.38
CA ALA A 61 0.27 8.15 10.96
C ALA A 61 1.10 9.42 11.23
N PHE A 62 2.32 9.25 11.75
CA PHE A 62 3.24 10.35 12.01
C PHE A 62 3.72 11.03 10.72
N GLU A 63 4.16 10.26 9.73
CA GLU A 63 4.62 10.76 8.44
C GLU A 63 3.51 11.54 7.72
N LEU A 64 2.30 10.98 7.65
CA LEU A 64 1.18 11.66 6.99
C LEU A 64 0.70 12.90 7.74
N ALA A 65 0.85 12.95 9.07
CA ALA A 65 0.57 14.17 9.81
C ALA A 65 1.51 15.32 9.38
N GLN A 66 2.76 15.03 9.00
CA GLN A 66 3.67 16.05 8.44
C GLN A 66 3.25 16.49 7.03
N LEU A 67 2.63 15.58 6.28
CA LEU A 67 2.15 15.83 4.91
C LEU A 67 0.69 16.31 4.85
N GLU A 68 0.06 16.62 5.99
CA GLU A 68 -1.36 16.94 6.07
C GLU A 68 -1.76 18.05 5.10
N ALA A 69 -1.01 19.16 5.08
CA ALA A 69 -1.31 20.32 4.25
C ALA A 69 -1.30 19.97 2.75
N ASP A 70 -0.33 19.15 2.32
CA ASP A 70 -0.19 18.74 0.93
C ASP A 70 -1.28 17.76 0.51
N VAL A 71 -1.57 16.76 1.35
CA VAL A 71 -2.66 15.80 1.10
C VAL A 71 -4.00 16.53 1.03
N LEU A 72 -4.25 17.46 1.96
CA LEU A 72 -5.47 18.26 2.00
C LEU A 72 -5.62 19.13 0.74
N LYS A 73 -4.52 19.75 0.28
CA LYS A 73 -4.50 20.52 -0.98
C LYS A 73 -4.88 19.64 -2.18
N ARG A 74 -4.29 18.46 -2.30
CA ARG A 74 -4.60 17.52 -3.40
C ARG A 74 -6.05 17.02 -3.35
N LEU A 75 -6.57 16.73 -2.16
CA LEU A 75 -7.97 16.37 -1.98
C LEU A 75 -8.93 17.50 -2.30
N ARG A 76 -8.58 18.76 -2.00
CA ARG A 76 -9.38 19.92 -2.44
C ARG A 76 -9.45 20.04 -3.95
N THR A 77 -8.33 19.80 -4.63
CA THR A 77 -8.31 19.76 -6.10
C THR A 77 -9.19 18.65 -6.66
N ALA A 78 -9.18 17.46 -6.04
CA ALA A 78 -9.89 16.30 -6.57
C ALA A 78 -11.38 16.23 -6.18
N ALA A 79 -11.73 16.54 -4.92
CA ALA A 79 -13.08 16.40 -4.37
C ALA A 79 -13.87 17.73 -4.32
N GLY A 80 -13.21 18.87 -4.57
CA GLY A 80 -13.85 20.19 -4.65
C GLY A 80 -14.60 20.55 -3.36
N LYS A 81 -15.90 20.85 -3.48
CA LYS A 81 -16.76 21.28 -2.36
C LYS A 81 -16.95 20.23 -1.26
N ASP A 82 -16.64 18.97 -1.56
CA ASP A 82 -16.77 17.86 -0.60
C ASP A 82 -15.43 17.57 0.13
N ALA A 83 -14.38 18.33 -0.17
CA ALA A 83 -13.09 18.14 0.46
C ALA A 83 -13.16 18.39 1.98
N PRO A 84 -12.41 17.62 2.78
CA PRO A 84 -12.42 17.77 4.22
C PRO A 84 -11.82 19.12 4.66
N VAL A 85 -12.15 19.53 5.87
CA VAL A 85 -11.60 20.73 6.50
C VAL A 85 -10.20 20.46 7.06
N LYS A 86 -10.02 19.27 7.65
CA LYS A 86 -8.80 18.83 8.34
C LYS A 86 -8.59 17.33 8.16
N LEU A 87 -7.36 16.84 8.30
CA LEU A 87 -7.06 15.41 8.34
C LEU A 87 -6.60 14.99 9.74
N ARG A 88 -6.95 13.78 10.15
CA ARG A 88 -6.41 13.12 11.35
C ARG A 88 -6.04 11.70 11.02
N PHE A 89 -4.82 11.32 11.34
CA PHE A 89 -4.27 10.00 11.06
C PHE A 89 -4.16 9.20 12.34
N ALA A 90 -4.61 7.95 12.32
CA ALA A 90 -4.49 7.02 13.42
C ALA A 90 -4.46 5.59 12.91
N VAL A 91 -3.80 4.69 13.65
CA VAL A 91 -3.78 3.26 13.32
C VAL A 91 -5.21 2.70 13.33
N GLY A 92 -5.57 1.94 12.30
CA GLY A 92 -6.90 1.37 12.17
C GLY A 92 -6.98 0.32 11.07
N LYS A 93 -8.18 -0.27 10.92
CA LYS A 93 -8.42 -1.27 9.88
C LYS A 93 -8.42 -0.62 8.50
N LEU A 94 -7.57 -1.11 7.61
CA LEU A 94 -7.57 -0.75 6.19
C LEU A 94 -8.46 -1.72 5.41
N PRO A 95 -9.05 -1.28 4.28
CA PRO A 95 -9.65 -2.21 3.34
C PRO A 95 -8.57 -3.14 2.77
N GLU A 96 -8.93 -4.41 2.56
CA GLU A 96 -8.16 -5.30 1.70
C GLU A 96 -8.33 -4.76 0.27
N LEU A 97 -7.43 -3.87 -0.14
CA LEU A 97 -7.32 -3.51 -1.55
C LEU A 97 -6.95 -4.80 -2.28
N GLY A 98 -7.79 -5.22 -3.23
CA GLY A 98 -7.57 -6.44 -4.00
C GLY A 98 -6.17 -6.48 -4.65
N PRO A 99 -5.70 -7.66 -5.06
CA PRO A 99 -4.30 -7.95 -5.39
C PRO A 99 -3.74 -7.28 -6.66
N GLU A 100 -4.31 -6.17 -7.15
CA GLU A 100 -3.90 -5.55 -8.41
C GLU A 100 -2.52 -4.87 -8.38
N ASP A 101 -1.75 -5.06 -7.32
CA ASP A 101 -0.49 -4.35 -7.12
C ASP A 101 0.54 -5.18 -6.31
N ASP A 102 0.34 -6.51 -6.27
CA ASP A 102 1.27 -7.49 -5.68
C ASP A 102 2.38 -7.94 -6.65
N ASP A 103 2.39 -7.39 -7.87
CA ASP A 103 3.25 -7.87 -8.96
C ASP A 103 4.76 -7.53 -8.81
N ARG A 104 5.14 -6.93 -7.66
CA ARG A 104 6.54 -6.68 -7.28
C ARG A 104 6.93 -7.28 -5.93
N GLY A 105 5.99 -7.83 -5.17
CA GLY A 105 6.21 -8.32 -3.80
C GLY A 105 6.11 -9.83 -3.65
N ASP A 106 5.19 -10.46 -4.40
CA ASP A 106 4.89 -11.89 -4.27
C ASP A 106 5.10 -12.69 -5.57
N ARG A 107 6.07 -12.29 -6.39
CA ARG A 107 6.74 -13.28 -7.23
C ARG A 107 7.53 -14.18 -6.30
N ARG A 108 6.87 -15.22 -5.77
CA ARG A 108 7.51 -16.32 -5.09
C ARG A 108 8.61 -16.82 -6.01
N ALA A 109 9.85 -16.47 -5.67
CA ALA A 109 11.00 -16.86 -6.45
C ALA A 109 10.94 -18.37 -6.68
N PRO A 110 11.26 -18.86 -7.88
CA PRO A 110 11.28 -20.29 -8.12
C PRO A 110 12.16 -20.98 -7.07
N PRO A 111 11.81 -22.21 -6.63
CA PRO A 111 12.66 -22.95 -5.70
C PRO A 111 14.09 -23.00 -6.27
N PRO A 112 15.14 -22.84 -5.43
CA PRO A 112 16.51 -22.86 -5.91
C PRO A 112 16.81 -24.15 -6.68
N GLY A 113 17.44 -24.01 -7.85
CA GLY A 113 17.87 -25.15 -8.64
C GLY A 113 19.15 -25.79 -8.08
N PRO A 114 19.60 -26.91 -8.68
CA PRO A 114 20.79 -27.62 -8.24
C PRO A 114 22.06 -26.77 -8.24
N GLU A 115 22.19 -25.83 -9.18
CA GLU A 115 23.35 -24.93 -9.30
C GLU A 115 23.36 -23.86 -8.20
N GLU A 116 22.20 -23.30 -7.85
CA GLU A 116 22.07 -22.30 -6.78
C GLU A 116 22.35 -22.95 -5.42
N LEU A 117 21.89 -24.18 -5.20
CA LEU A 117 22.16 -24.95 -3.99
C LEU A 117 23.66 -25.20 -3.82
N ARG A 118 24.34 -25.67 -4.88
CA ARG A 118 25.78 -25.91 -4.84
C ARG A 118 26.58 -24.63 -4.52
N LYS A 119 26.29 -23.53 -5.21
CA LYS A 119 26.94 -22.23 -4.97
C LYS A 119 26.68 -21.73 -3.54
N ALA A 120 25.47 -21.94 -3.02
CA ALA A 120 25.13 -21.55 -1.67
C ALA A 120 25.88 -22.37 -0.60
N GLU A 121 26.09 -23.66 -0.84
CA GLU A 121 26.90 -24.53 0.01
C GLU A 121 28.38 -24.11 -0.01
N GLU A 122 28.93 -23.80 -1.20
CA GLU A 122 30.29 -23.29 -1.35
C GLU A 122 30.50 -21.97 -0.57
N LEU A 123 29.53 -21.04 -0.67
CA LEU A 123 29.57 -19.77 0.07
C LEU A 123 29.50 -19.96 1.59
N ALA A 124 28.76 -20.97 2.06
CA ALA A 124 28.60 -21.26 3.48
C ALA A 124 29.73 -22.15 4.05
N ALA A 125 30.56 -22.77 3.21
CA ALA A 125 31.54 -23.79 3.61
C ALA A 125 32.55 -23.32 4.68
N GLY A 126 32.86 -22.03 4.72
CA GLY A 126 33.76 -21.44 5.73
C GLY A 126 33.15 -21.25 7.12
N ILE A 127 31.85 -21.55 7.31
CA ILE A 127 31.15 -21.34 8.58
C ILE A 127 31.31 -22.59 9.46
N SER A 128 32.06 -22.48 10.55
CA SER A 128 32.34 -23.62 11.45
C SER A 128 31.09 -24.18 12.15
N ASP A 129 30.13 -23.32 12.49
CA ASP A 129 28.89 -23.75 13.16
C ASP A 129 27.90 -24.36 12.15
N ASP A 130 27.49 -25.62 12.38
CA ASP A 130 26.71 -26.39 11.42
C ASP A 130 25.27 -25.86 11.27
N GLU A 131 24.65 -25.35 12.33
CA GLU A 131 23.30 -24.81 12.26
C GLU A 131 23.30 -23.46 11.53
N LEU A 132 24.25 -22.59 11.86
CA LEU A 132 24.46 -21.34 11.14
C LEU A 132 24.79 -21.59 9.67
N ARG A 133 25.63 -22.58 9.36
CA ARG A 133 25.97 -22.97 7.98
C ARG A 133 24.74 -23.33 7.18
N LYS A 134 23.84 -24.16 7.73
CA LYS A 134 22.59 -24.55 7.07
C LYS A 134 21.66 -23.37 6.82
N VAL A 135 21.51 -22.49 7.81
CA VAL A 135 20.66 -21.30 7.69
C VAL A 135 21.21 -20.36 6.62
N VAL A 136 22.51 -20.12 6.60
CA VAL A 136 23.17 -19.25 5.62
C VAL A 136 23.13 -19.86 4.22
N ALA A 137 23.38 -21.16 4.06
CA ALA A 137 23.24 -21.85 2.77
C ALA A 137 21.82 -21.73 2.22
N LYS A 138 20.80 -21.94 3.07
CA LYS A 138 19.40 -21.78 2.66
C LYS A 138 19.08 -20.34 2.21
N ALA A 139 19.53 -19.34 2.95
CA ALA A 139 19.31 -17.93 2.61
C ALA A 139 20.05 -17.51 1.33
N ALA A 140 21.28 -18.00 1.13
CA ALA A 140 22.07 -17.76 -0.06
C ALA A 140 21.42 -18.39 -1.31
N ALA A 141 20.96 -19.64 -1.22
CA ALA A 141 20.26 -20.31 -2.32
C ALA A 141 19.00 -19.55 -2.77
N GLN A 142 18.22 -19.02 -1.82
CA GLN A 142 17.05 -18.20 -2.10
C GLN A 142 17.38 -16.85 -2.75
N SER A 143 18.53 -16.27 -2.41
CA SER A 143 18.99 -14.99 -2.97
C SER A 143 19.54 -15.15 -4.39
N LEU A 144 20.22 -16.27 -4.64
CA LEU A 144 20.73 -16.63 -5.98
C LEU A 144 19.59 -16.90 -6.95
N SER A 145 18.55 -17.64 -6.53
CA SER A 145 17.36 -17.90 -7.35
C SER A 145 16.63 -16.61 -7.78
N ARG A 146 16.47 -15.64 -6.87
CA ARG A 146 15.87 -14.33 -7.19
C ARG A 146 16.66 -13.51 -8.21
N SER A 147 17.97 -13.70 -8.27
CA SER A 147 18.86 -12.91 -9.12
C SER A 147 18.92 -13.43 -10.56
N ASP A 148 18.67 -14.72 -10.75
CA ASP A 148 18.64 -15.35 -12.08
C ASP A 148 17.31 -15.10 -12.80
N ASP A 149 16.20 -15.07 -12.04
CA ASP A 149 14.85 -14.72 -12.53
C ASP A 149 14.76 -13.30 -13.11
N GLY A 150 15.71 -12.42 -12.74
CA GLY A 150 15.82 -11.04 -13.26
C GLY A 150 16.58 -10.88 -14.57
N ARG A 151 17.17 -11.95 -15.14
CA ARG A 151 17.97 -11.91 -16.39
C ARG A 151 17.28 -12.52 -17.60
N ALA A 152 16.03 -12.98 -17.48
CA ALA A 152 15.23 -13.44 -18.61
C ALA A 152 14.43 -12.26 -19.21
N PHE A 153 15.09 -11.44 -20.04
CA PHE A 153 14.45 -10.53 -20.99
C PHE A 153 15.06 -10.74 -22.38
#